data_AF-I3W0N7-F1
#
_entry.id   AF-I3W0N7-F1
#
_cell.length_a   1.000
_cell.length_b   1.000
_cell.length_c   1.000
_cell.angle_alpha   90.00
_cell.angle_beta   90.00
_cell.angle_gamma   90.00
#
_symmetry.space_group_name_H-M   'P 1'
#
loop_
_entity.id
_entity.type
_entity.pdbx_description
1 polymer ?
#
loop_
_entity_poly.entity_id
_entity_poly.type
_entity_poly.pdbx_seq_one_letter_code
_entity_poly.pdbx_strand_id
1 'polypeptide(L)'
;MATQFEVSKEAAARKYIAKQDEPTAIVFSHNNRIRYIKKNDDFPRLSVWGGQSIPSASLSANSTAPQGEITDVVEALGHLWLENSRNISLGEQTVAQRNGYRMTLLTAELDEEDEDAWEPPKFRR
;
A
#
# COMPACT_ATOMS: atom_id res chain seq x y z
N MET A 1 -12.74 24.95 -5.14
CA MET A 1 -13.23 23.81 -5.95
C MET A 1 -12.28 22.62 -5.90
N ALA A 2 -10.95 22.76 -6.12
CA ALA A 2 -10.01 21.63 -6.05
C ALA A 2 -10.01 20.88 -4.70
N THR A 3 -9.98 21.61 -3.58
CA THR A 3 -10.06 21.05 -2.21
C THR A 3 -11.31 20.22 -1.96
N GLN A 4 -12.44 20.55 -2.59
CA GLN A 4 -13.70 19.82 -2.40
C GLN A 4 -13.69 18.48 -3.15
N PHE A 5 -13.08 18.43 -4.34
CA PHE A 5 -12.86 17.19 -5.07
C PHE A 5 -11.80 16.29 -4.40
N GLU A 6 -10.74 16.89 -3.84
CA GLU A 6 -9.72 16.19 -3.03
C GLU A 6 -10.37 15.53 -1.81
N VAL A 7 -11.14 16.30 -1.02
CA VAL A 7 -11.92 15.80 0.11
C VAL A 7 -12.91 14.71 -0.33
N SER A 8 -13.50 14.82 -1.52
CA SER A 8 -14.41 13.79 -2.05
C SER A 8 -13.69 12.47 -2.36
N LYS A 9 -12.47 12.50 -2.93
CA LYS A 9 -11.69 11.29 -3.22
C LYS A 9 -11.14 10.66 -1.94
N GLU A 10 -10.70 11.47 -0.99
CA GLU A 10 -10.31 11.00 0.34
C GLU A 10 -11.48 10.37 1.10
N ALA A 11 -12.66 10.99 1.05
CA ALA A 11 -13.87 10.44 1.66
C ALA A 11 -14.30 9.11 1.01
N ALA A 12 -14.19 9.00 -0.31
CA ALA A 12 -14.44 7.76 -1.04
C ALA A 12 -13.43 6.67 -0.65
N ALA A 13 -12.14 7.00 -0.60
CA ALA A 13 -11.07 6.09 -0.17
C ALA A 13 -11.27 5.57 1.26
N ARG A 14 -11.71 6.43 2.18
CA ARG A 14 -12.03 6.01 3.56
C ARG A 14 -13.19 5.02 3.60
N LYS A 15 -14.23 5.24 2.79
CA LYS A 15 -15.36 4.30 2.69
C LYS A 15 -14.97 2.99 2.00
N TYR A 16 -14.00 3.04 1.08
CA TYR A 16 -13.49 1.88 0.38
C TYR A 16 -12.72 0.93 1.32
N ILE A 17 -11.73 1.44 2.07
CA ILE A 17 -10.95 0.63 3.04
C ILE A 17 -11.87 -0.04 4.07
N ALA A 18 -12.87 0.69 4.59
CA ALA A 18 -13.77 0.17 5.62
C ALA A 18 -14.69 -0.97 5.15
N LYS A 19 -14.74 -1.26 3.84
CA LYS A 19 -15.60 -2.28 3.25
C LYS A 19 -14.82 -3.45 2.64
N GLN A 20 -13.49 -3.38 2.61
CA GLN A 20 -12.70 -4.46 2.05
C GLN A 20 -12.23 -5.45 3.10
N ASP A 21 -12.54 -6.71 2.80
CA ASP A 21 -12.07 -7.88 3.53
C ASP A 21 -10.58 -8.15 3.21
N GLU A 22 -10.07 -7.66 2.07
CA GLU A 22 -8.66 -7.79 1.69
C GLU A 22 -7.76 -6.81 2.47
N PRO A 23 -6.59 -7.25 2.97
CA PRO A 23 -5.61 -6.38 3.60
C PRO A 23 -5.25 -5.20 2.68
N THR A 24 -5.63 -3.97 3.09
CA THR A 24 -5.50 -2.78 2.26
C THR A 24 -5.00 -1.56 3.04
N ALA A 25 -4.11 -0.77 2.42
CA ALA A 25 -3.70 0.55 2.88
C ALA A 25 -3.78 1.63 1.79
N ILE A 26 -4.05 2.87 2.18
CA ILE A 26 -3.96 4.07 1.33
C ILE A 26 -3.00 5.08 1.96
N VAL A 27 -1.97 5.42 1.20
CA VAL A 27 -0.98 6.44 1.53
C VAL A 27 -1.37 7.74 0.85
N PHE A 28 -1.57 8.80 1.64
CA PHE A 28 -1.86 10.14 1.14
C PHE A 28 -0.58 10.98 1.20
N SER A 29 -0.21 11.57 0.06
CA SER A 29 1.03 12.32 -0.05
C SER A 29 0.82 13.66 -0.78
N HIS A 30 1.74 14.58 -0.56
CA HIS A 30 1.78 15.90 -1.19
C HIS A 30 3.24 16.29 -1.43
N ASN A 31 3.58 16.62 -2.67
CA ASN A 31 4.95 16.99 -3.09
C ASN A 31 6.00 16.00 -2.58
N ASN A 32 5.77 14.72 -2.86
CA ASN A 32 6.63 13.59 -2.46
C ASN A 32 6.76 13.35 -0.95
N ARG A 33 5.92 13.98 -0.10
CA ARG A 33 5.89 13.75 1.35
C ARG A 33 4.60 13.10 1.77
N ILE A 34 4.69 12.04 2.57
CA ILE A 34 3.55 11.37 3.18
C ILE A 34 2.91 12.34 4.18
N ARG A 35 1.60 12.57 4.04
CA ARG A 35 0.82 13.34 5.02
C ARG A 35 0.30 12.42 6.11
N TYR A 36 -0.37 11.34 5.72
CA TYR A 36 -0.91 10.33 6.61
C TYR A 36 -1.26 9.06 5.83
N ILE A 37 -1.53 7.99 6.58
CA ILE A 37 -1.85 6.68 6.04
C ILE A 37 -3.15 6.17 6.69
N LYS A 38 -3.96 5.45 5.91
CA LYS A 38 -5.11 4.70 6.40
C LYS A 38 -4.96 3.25 5.98
N LYS A 39 -5.27 2.32 6.87
CA LYS A 39 -5.22 0.88 6.59
C LYS A 39 -6.33 0.18 7.36
N ASN A 40 -6.75 -1.01 6.90
CA ASN A 40 -7.53 -1.91 7.76
C ASN A 40 -6.61 -2.64 8.76
N ASP A 41 -7.24 -3.35 9.69
CA ASP A 41 -6.52 -3.99 10.79
C ASP A 41 -5.66 -5.15 10.30
N ASP A 42 -6.09 -5.84 9.25
CA ASP A 42 -5.40 -6.98 8.64
C ASP A 42 -4.18 -6.58 7.78
N PHE A 43 -4.03 -5.30 7.42
CA PHE A 43 -2.88 -4.86 6.64
C PHE A 43 -1.56 -4.96 7.44
N PRO A 44 -0.50 -5.54 6.85
CA PRO A 44 0.81 -5.66 7.48
C PRO A 44 1.39 -4.32 7.97
N ARG A 45 2.34 -4.38 8.91
CA ARG A 45 2.96 -3.16 9.44
C ARG A 45 3.77 -2.45 8.36
N LEU A 46 3.51 -1.16 8.21
CA LEU A 46 4.22 -0.30 7.27
C LEU A 46 5.54 0.19 7.87
N SER A 47 6.59 0.22 7.05
CA SER A 47 7.91 0.79 7.40
C SER A 47 7.98 2.30 7.18
N VAL A 48 6.88 2.92 6.71
CA VAL A 48 6.77 4.36 6.41
C VAL A 48 5.72 5.05 7.26
N TRP A 49 5.92 6.34 7.53
CA TRP A 49 4.99 7.15 8.33
C TRP A 49 4.84 8.60 7.85
N GLY A 50 3.88 9.31 8.44
CA GLY A 50 3.60 10.71 8.14
C GLY A 50 4.84 11.60 8.33
N GLY A 51 5.13 12.43 7.34
CA GLY A 51 6.28 13.32 7.29
C GLY A 51 7.47 12.77 6.51
N GLN A 52 7.55 11.47 6.22
CA GLN A 52 8.62 10.91 5.39
C GLN A 52 8.37 11.15 3.90
N SER A 53 9.42 10.97 3.11
CA SER A 53 9.31 10.94 1.65
C SER A 53 8.67 9.63 1.18
N ILE A 54 7.97 9.67 0.05
CA ILE A 54 7.55 8.44 -0.64
C ILE A 54 8.82 7.66 -1.03
N PRO A 55 8.84 6.32 -0.89
CA PRO A 55 9.98 5.50 -1.31
C PRO A 55 10.32 5.76 -2.77
N SER A 56 11.57 6.15 -3.07
CA SER A 56 11.98 6.61 -4.40
C SER A 56 11.90 5.54 -5.48
N ALA A 57 11.87 4.26 -5.12
CA ALA A 57 11.71 3.14 -6.04
C ALA A 57 10.25 2.67 -6.18
N SER A 58 9.29 3.30 -5.49
CA SER A 58 7.87 2.96 -5.61
C SER A 58 7.26 3.43 -6.93
N LEU A 59 6.15 2.82 -7.34
CA LEU A 59 5.35 3.32 -8.47
C LEU A 59 4.88 4.76 -8.18
N SER A 60 4.47 5.03 -6.95
CA SER A 60 4.01 6.36 -6.50
C SER A 60 5.01 7.47 -6.76
N ALA A 61 6.30 7.24 -6.50
CA ALA A 61 7.36 8.22 -6.73
C ALA A 61 7.67 8.43 -8.22
N ASN A 62 7.55 7.38 -9.03
CA ASN A 62 8.01 7.37 -10.42
C ASN A 62 6.90 7.46 -11.49
N SER A 63 5.64 7.37 -11.07
CA SER A 63 4.50 7.35 -11.98
C SER A 63 4.39 8.65 -12.79
N THR A 64 4.40 8.49 -14.11
CA THR A 64 4.18 9.52 -15.13
C THR A 64 2.74 9.57 -15.64
N ALA A 65 1.83 8.80 -15.01
CA ALA A 65 0.43 8.74 -15.41
C ALA A 65 -0.21 10.15 -15.37
N PRO A 66 -1.08 10.50 -16.34
CA PRO A 66 -1.77 11.78 -16.35
C PRO A 66 -2.54 12.04 -15.06
N GLN A 67 -2.63 13.31 -14.70
CA GLN A 67 -3.30 13.72 -13.47
C GLN A 67 -4.78 13.33 -13.48
N GLY A 68 -5.19 12.55 -12.48
CA GLY A 68 -6.56 12.04 -12.33
C GLY A 68 -6.75 10.61 -12.85
N GLU A 69 -5.78 10.07 -13.59
CA GLU A 69 -5.77 8.68 -14.02
C GLU A 69 -5.19 7.78 -12.91
N ILE A 70 -5.87 6.67 -12.68
CA ILE A 70 -5.41 5.62 -11.77
C ILE A 70 -4.55 4.68 -12.61
N THR A 71 -3.34 4.39 -12.15
CA THR A 71 -2.48 3.39 -12.80
C THR A 71 -3.09 1.99 -12.69
N ASP A 72 -2.66 1.08 -13.56
CA ASP A 72 -2.83 -0.33 -13.30
C ASP A 72 -2.16 -0.72 -11.96
N VAL A 73 -2.62 -1.83 -11.38
CA VAL A 73 -1.97 -2.45 -10.23
C VAL A 73 -0.68 -3.10 -10.69
N VAL A 74 0.43 -2.80 -10.03
CA VAL A 74 1.73 -3.42 -10.27
C VAL A 74 2.21 -4.11 -9.00
N GLU A 75 3.01 -5.16 -9.15
CA GLU A 75 3.69 -5.77 -8.02
C GLU A 75 4.78 -4.82 -7.50
N ALA A 76 4.71 -4.49 -6.22
CA ALA A 76 5.64 -3.63 -5.52
C ALA A 76 6.69 -4.46 -4.77
N LEU A 77 7.89 -3.89 -4.67
CA LEU A 77 8.90 -4.41 -3.77
C LEU A 77 8.43 -4.21 -2.32
N GLY A 78 8.01 -5.30 -1.66
CA GLY A 78 7.37 -5.22 -0.34
C GLY A 78 8.17 -4.48 0.72
N HIS A 79 9.50 -4.60 0.73
CA HIS A 79 10.40 -3.91 1.67
C HIS A 79 10.40 -2.37 1.55
N LEU A 80 9.88 -1.81 0.44
CA LEU A 80 9.71 -0.36 0.30
C LEU A 80 8.61 0.18 1.21
N TRP A 81 7.61 -0.65 1.51
CA TRP A 81 6.40 -0.23 2.21
C TRP A 81 6.19 -0.93 3.55
N LEU A 82 6.66 -2.17 3.70
CA LEU A 82 6.40 -3.03 4.86
C LEU A 82 7.63 -3.16 5.75
N GLU A 83 7.42 -3.31 7.07
CA GLU A 83 8.49 -3.68 8.01
C GLU A 83 8.98 -5.11 7.77
N ASN A 84 8.07 -6.00 7.38
CA ASN A 84 8.36 -7.38 6.99
C ASN A 84 7.49 -7.72 5.77
N SER A 85 8.12 -8.15 4.69
CA SER A 85 7.46 -8.52 3.43
C SER A 85 7.66 -10.00 3.06
N ARG A 86 8.04 -10.85 4.03
CA ARG A 86 8.19 -12.28 3.79
C ARG A 86 6.81 -12.90 3.55
N ASN A 87 6.68 -13.70 2.49
CA ASN A 87 5.44 -14.39 2.09
C ASN A 87 4.26 -13.44 1.89
N ILE A 88 4.55 -12.23 1.41
CA ILE A 88 3.53 -11.21 1.12
C ILE A 88 3.76 -10.73 -0.30
N SER A 89 2.78 -10.97 -1.17
CA SER A 89 2.65 -10.28 -2.44
C SER A 89 2.00 -8.92 -2.20
N LEU A 90 2.62 -7.85 -2.71
CA LEU A 90 2.15 -6.48 -2.49
C LEU A 90 1.82 -5.83 -3.83
N GLY A 91 0.55 -5.53 -4.06
CA GLY A 91 0.09 -4.69 -5.16
C GLY A 91 0.20 -3.21 -4.82
N GLU A 92 0.60 -2.39 -5.79
CA GLU A 92 0.62 -0.93 -5.71
C GLU A 92 -0.12 -0.32 -6.91
N GLN A 93 -1.01 0.65 -6.64
CA GLN A 93 -1.55 1.55 -7.67
C GLN A 93 -1.59 2.99 -7.16
N THR A 94 -1.51 3.97 -8.07
CA THR A 94 -1.46 5.37 -7.69
C THR A 94 -2.30 6.26 -8.60
N VAL A 95 -2.75 7.40 -8.06
CA VAL A 95 -3.36 8.48 -8.83
C VAL A 95 -2.75 9.82 -8.43
N ALA A 96 -2.16 10.51 -9.40
CA ALA A 96 -1.72 11.89 -9.24
C ALA A 96 -2.93 12.83 -9.26
N GLN A 97 -2.94 13.84 -8.41
CA GLN A 97 -3.97 14.86 -8.31
C GLN A 97 -3.37 16.24 -8.51
N ARG A 98 -4.22 17.28 -8.48
CA ARG A 98 -3.77 18.66 -8.63
C ARG A 98 -2.82 19.04 -7.51
N ASN A 99 -1.98 20.05 -7.78
CA ASN A 99 -1.11 20.67 -6.78
C ASN A 99 -0.17 19.68 -6.05
N GLY A 100 0.24 18.61 -6.73
CA GLY A 100 1.21 17.65 -6.20
C GLY A 100 0.66 16.68 -5.15
N TYR A 101 -0.67 16.62 -4.97
CA TYR A 101 -1.31 15.57 -4.18
C TYR A 101 -1.28 14.23 -4.91
N ARG A 102 -1.10 13.15 -4.16
CA ARG A 102 -1.14 11.79 -4.70
C ARG A 102 -1.72 10.83 -3.68
N MET A 103 -2.48 9.86 -4.19
CA MET A 103 -2.95 8.71 -3.41
C MET A 103 -2.28 7.45 -3.95
N THR A 104 -1.87 6.57 -3.05
CA THR A 104 -1.34 5.25 -3.37
C THR A 104 -2.14 4.21 -2.62
N LEU A 105 -2.76 3.27 -3.34
CA LEU A 105 -3.37 2.08 -2.75
C LEU A 105 -2.33 0.97 -2.72
N LEU A 106 -2.26 0.28 -1.60
CA LEU A 106 -1.49 -0.94 -1.39
C LEU A 106 -2.47 -2.06 -1.03
N THR A 107 -2.35 -3.19 -1.70
CA THR A 107 -3.13 -4.42 -1.43
C THR A 107 -2.15 -5.54 -1.12
N ALA A 108 -2.33 -6.22 0.02
CA ALA A 108 -1.44 -7.30 0.43
C ALA A 108 -2.18 -8.63 0.36
N GLU A 109 -1.55 -9.60 -0.28
CA GLU A 109 -1.96 -11.00 -0.31
C GLU A 109 -0.92 -11.79 0.48
N LEU A 110 -1.35 -12.48 1.54
CA LEU A 110 -0.48 -13.35 2.32
C LEU A 110 -0.43 -14.71 1.64
N ASP A 111 0.77 -15.14 1.28
CA ASP A 111 1.00 -16.51 0.86
C ASP A 111 0.94 -17.37 2.13
N GLU A 112 -0.09 -18.21 2.24
CA GLU A 112 -0.11 -19.31 3.19
C GLU A 112 1.03 -20.26 2.78
N GLU A 113 2.22 -20.11 3.36
CA GLU A 113 3.24 -21.16 3.29
C GLU A 113 2.63 -22.40 3.95
N ASP A 114 2.32 -23.43 3.14
CA ASP A 114 1.89 -24.76 3.60
C ASP A 114 2.79 -25.20 4.76
N GLU A 115 2.17 -25.40 5.91
CA GLU A 115 2.79 -25.81 7.17
C GLU A 115 3.26 -27.29 7.12
N ASP A 116 3.73 -27.78 5.98
CA ASP A 116 4.40 -29.07 5.83
C ASP A 116 5.88 -28.94 6.26
N ALA A 117 6.07 -28.47 7.50
CA ALA A 117 7.34 -28.59 8.19
C ALA A 117 7.63 -30.09 8.37
N TRP A 118 8.51 -30.62 7.54
CA TRP A 118 8.99 -32.01 7.61
C TRP A 118 9.53 -32.29 9.02
N GLU A 119 8.74 -32.93 9.90
CA GLU A 119 9.21 -33.34 11.22
C GLU A 119 10.25 -34.45 11.03
N PRO A 120 11.52 -34.26 11.42
CA PRO A 120 12.50 -35.33 11.32
C PRO A 120 12.08 -36.49 12.23
N PRO A 121 12.09 -37.74 11.74
CA PRO A 121 11.67 -38.89 12.52
C PRO A 121 12.55 -39.04 13.78
N LYS A 122 11.90 -39.07 14.94
CA LYS A 122 12.57 -39.30 16.23
C LYS A 122 13.01 -40.77 16.30
N PHE A 123 14.24 -41.05 15.91
CA PHE A 123 14.86 -42.35 16.18
C PHE A 123 15.18 -42.45 17.67
N ARG A 124 14.46 -43.34 18.36
CA ARG A 124 14.69 -43.70 19.76
C ARG A 124 15.88 -44.67 19.81
N ARG A 125 16.93 -44.32 20.57
CA ARG A 125 18.08 -45.21 20.86
C ARG A 125 17.67 -46.35 21.78
#